data_AF-A0A7T0MBU9-F1
#
_entry.id   AF-A0A7T0MBU9-F1
#
_cell.length_a   1.000
_cell.length_b   1.000
_cell.length_c   1.000
_cell.angle_alpha   90.00
_cell.angle_beta   90.00
_cell.angle_gamma   90.00
#
_symmetry.space_group_name_H-M   'P 1'
#
loop_
_entity.id
_entity.type
_entity.pdbx_description
1 polymer ?
#
loop_
_entity_poly.entity_id
_entity_poly.type
_entity_poly.pdbx_seq_one_letter_code
_entity_poly.pdbx_strand_id
1 'polypeptide(L)'
;MRSEKEMMDLVLSLAEQDERIRIVTLEGSRANINIPKKNDLEFMEEVLIDDNMVFDIDNLKGFLNDTSSFGFIAKENNKIIGFAYCYTLLRPDGKTMFYLHSIGMLPNYQDKGYGSKLLSFIKEYSKEIGCSEMFLITDKGNPRACHVYEKLGGKNDYKDEIVYVYDYEKGDK
;
A
#
# COMPACT_ATOMS: atom_id res chain seq x y z
N MET A 1 2.19 26.07 -5.53
CA MET A 1 2.75 24.72 -5.28
C MET A 1 3.82 24.83 -4.24
N ARG A 2 3.83 23.93 -3.26
CA ARG A 2 4.97 23.74 -2.35
C ARG A 2 6.13 23.10 -3.14
N SER A 3 7.36 23.32 -2.70
CA SER A 3 8.56 22.67 -3.27
C SER A 3 8.63 21.19 -2.86
N GLU A 4 9.30 20.35 -3.66
CA GLU A 4 9.60 18.93 -3.32
C GLU A 4 10.13 18.76 -1.88
N LYS A 5 10.97 19.70 -1.42
CA LYS A 5 11.53 19.72 -0.06
C LYS A 5 10.47 19.93 1.03
N GLU A 6 9.46 20.78 0.80
CA GLU A 6 8.37 21.00 1.76
C GLU A 6 7.40 19.81 1.78
N MET A 7 7.26 19.11 0.64
CA MET A 7 6.53 17.84 0.57
C MET A 7 7.29 16.75 1.33
N MET A 8 8.62 16.77 1.20
CA MET A 8 9.56 15.90 1.89
C MET A 8 9.38 15.91 3.39
N ASP A 9 9.49 17.11 3.96
CA ASP A 9 9.44 17.31 5.40
C ASP A 9 8.06 16.95 5.98
N LEU A 10 6.99 17.06 5.18
CA LEU A 10 5.65 16.68 5.60
C LEU A 10 5.48 15.17 5.79
N VAL A 11 5.74 14.34 4.77
CA VAL A 11 5.50 12.88 4.90
C VAL A 11 6.40 12.29 5.99
N LEU A 12 7.63 12.81 6.14
CA LEU A 12 8.52 12.46 7.24
C LEU A 12 7.91 12.82 8.59
N SER A 13 7.46 14.07 8.76
CA SER A 13 6.83 14.51 10.00
C SER A 13 5.57 13.71 10.33
N LEU A 14 4.78 13.31 9.32
CA LEU A 14 3.61 12.47 9.51
C LEU A 14 4.01 11.05 9.89
N ALA A 15 5.01 10.45 9.26
CA ALA A 15 5.47 9.09 9.57
C ALA A 15 6.19 8.98 10.92
N GLU A 16 6.81 10.06 11.39
CA GLU A 16 7.36 10.16 12.74
C GLU A 16 6.26 10.23 13.82
N GLN A 17 5.10 10.79 13.46
CA GLN A 17 4.00 11.04 14.40
C GLN A 17 2.90 9.99 14.31
N ASP A 18 2.82 9.24 13.19
CA ASP A 18 1.73 8.33 12.89
C ASP A 18 2.22 6.92 12.61
N GLU A 19 1.73 6.01 13.44
CA GLU A 19 2.11 4.62 13.43
C GLU A 19 1.51 3.82 12.23
N ARG A 20 0.73 4.46 11.38
CA ARG A 20 0.06 3.84 10.23
C ARG A 20 0.81 4.09 8.93
N ILE A 21 1.83 4.95 8.98
CA ILE A 21 2.75 5.22 7.88
C ILE A 21 4.05 4.47 8.16
N ARG A 22 4.41 3.54 7.27
CA ARG A 22 5.50 2.60 7.51
C ARG A 22 6.42 2.53 6.31
N ILE A 23 7.72 2.79 6.51
CA ILE A 23 8.74 2.29 5.57
C ILE A 23 9.08 0.87 5.96
N VAL A 24 8.94 -0.02 4.99
CA VAL A 24 9.37 -1.40 5.04
C VAL A 24 10.67 -1.51 4.26
N THR A 25 11.81 -1.60 4.96
CA THR A 25 13.09 -1.85 4.30
C THR A 25 13.23 -3.33 4.00
N LEU A 26 13.42 -3.67 2.74
CA LEU A 26 13.46 -5.02 2.19
C LEU A 26 14.92 -5.48 1.96
N GLU A 27 15.74 -5.49 3.02
CA GLU A 27 17.14 -5.93 2.95
C GLU A 27 17.30 -7.42 3.26
N GLY A 28 17.90 -8.18 2.34
CA GLY A 28 18.09 -9.63 2.51
C GLY A 28 16.76 -10.37 2.67
N SER A 29 16.63 -11.27 3.65
CA SER A 29 15.40 -12.04 3.91
C SER A 29 14.42 -11.37 4.89
N ARG A 30 14.73 -10.17 5.41
CA ARG A 30 13.97 -9.53 6.49
C ARG A 30 13.27 -8.25 6.00
N ALA A 31 12.06 -8.02 6.49
CA ALA A 31 11.34 -6.76 6.37
C ALA A 31 11.44 -6.04 7.73
N ASN A 32 12.04 -4.85 7.75
CA ASN A 32 12.16 -4.04 8.98
C ASN A 32 11.37 -2.74 8.84
N ILE A 33 10.71 -2.33 9.92
CA ILE A 33 10.05 -1.02 10.00
C ILE A 33 11.12 0.03 10.25
N ASN A 34 11.14 1.09 9.44
CA ASN A 34 11.95 2.27 9.67
C ASN A 34 11.11 3.54 9.50
N ILE A 35 11.56 4.61 10.17
CA ILE A 35 11.07 5.97 9.91
C ILE A 35 11.63 6.42 8.56
N PRO A 36 10.83 7.06 7.67
CA PRO A 36 11.33 7.59 6.40
C PRO A 36 12.50 8.56 6.59
N LYS A 37 13.35 8.72 5.55
CA LYS A 37 14.43 9.73 5.52
C LYS A 37 14.18 10.77 4.44
N LYS A 38 14.77 11.96 4.60
CA LYS A 38 14.74 13.12 3.68
C LYS A 38 15.30 12.90 2.26
N ASN A 39 15.68 11.69 1.86
CA ASN A 39 16.03 11.41 0.46
C ASN A 39 15.03 10.44 -0.20
N ASP A 40 13.99 10.04 0.53
CA ASP A 40 13.06 9.01 0.08
C ASP A 40 11.91 9.61 -0.75
N LEU A 41 11.63 10.92 -0.69
CA LEU A 41 10.38 11.46 -1.24
C LEU A 41 10.42 11.84 -2.72
N GLU A 42 11.59 12.18 -3.28
CA GLU A 42 11.73 12.36 -4.74
C GLU A 42 11.25 11.11 -5.50
N PHE A 43 11.40 9.93 -4.88
CA PHE A 43 10.93 8.66 -5.43
C PHE A 43 9.47 8.31 -5.06
N MET A 44 8.89 8.94 -4.03
CA MET A 44 7.45 8.77 -3.74
C MET A 44 6.61 9.38 -4.86
N GLU A 45 7.00 10.56 -5.35
CA GLU A 45 6.34 11.21 -6.47
C GLU A 45 6.43 10.32 -7.73
N GLU A 46 7.61 9.75 -8.04
CA GLU A 46 7.75 8.79 -9.14
C GLU A 46 6.84 7.57 -9.01
N VAL A 47 6.73 6.96 -7.83
CA VAL A 47 5.88 5.78 -7.60
C VAL A 47 4.40 6.11 -7.73
N LEU A 48 3.98 7.26 -7.20
CA LEU A 48 2.57 7.67 -7.23
C LEU A 48 2.14 8.12 -8.63
N ILE A 49 3.04 8.72 -9.40
CA ILE A 49 2.83 9.01 -10.83
C ILE A 49 2.77 7.72 -11.65
N ASP A 50 3.63 6.73 -11.40
CA ASP A 50 3.64 5.43 -12.11
C ASP A 50 2.32 4.65 -11.89
N ASP A 51 1.73 4.74 -10.69
CA ASP A 51 0.40 4.19 -10.38
C ASP A 51 -0.77 5.05 -10.94
N ASN A 52 -0.49 6.05 -11.80
CA ASN A 52 -1.46 7.02 -12.35
C ASN A 52 -2.26 7.78 -11.27
N MET A 53 -1.73 7.93 -10.05
CA MET A 53 -2.38 8.73 -9.02
C MET A 53 -2.07 10.22 -9.22
N VAL A 54 -3.10 11.05 -9.15
CA VAL A 54 -2.90 12.51 -9.05
C VAL A 54 -2.37 12.81 -7.66
N PHE A 55 -1.08 13.07 -7.56
CA PHE A 55 -0.45 13.38 -6.29
C PHE A 55 -0.79 14.81 -5.86
N ASP A 56 -1.69 14.93 -4.89
CA ASP A 56 -1.97 16.17 -4.18
C ASP A 56 -1.67 15.99 -2.69
N ILE A 57 -0.89 16.91 -2.14
CA ILE A 57 -0.37 16.81 -0.78
C ILE A 57 -1.46 17.00 0.29
N ASP A 58 -2.48 17.81 0.01
CA ASP A 58 -3.57 18.03 0.94
C ASP A 58 -4.53 16.83 0.93
N ASN A 59 -4.71 16.19 -0.24
CA ASN A 59 -5.38 14.89 -0.34
C ASN A 59 -4.60 13.79 0.38
N LEU A 60 -3.27 13.75 0.26
CA LEU A 60 -2.44 12.79 1.01
C LEU A 60 -2.56 13.02 2.52
N LYS A 61 -2.54 14.28 3.00
CA LYS A 61 -2.80 14.56 4.42
C LYS A 61 -4.19 14.11 4.84
N GLY A 62 -5.20 14.34 4.00
CA GLY A 62 -6.57 13.88 4.25
C GLY A 62 -6.61 12.36 4.43
N PHE A 63 -6.01 11.63 3.49
CA PHE A 63 -5.85 10.18 3.57
C PHE A 63 -5.12 9.75 4.85
N LEU A 64 -4.03 10.43 5.21
CA LEU A 64 -3.25 10.09 6.39
C LEU A 64 -3.93 10.47 7.73
N ASN A 65 -4.79 11.49 7.74
CA ASN A 65 -5.55 11.88 8.93
C ASN A 65 -6.72 10.93 9.23
N ASP A 66 -7.20 10.18 8.24
CA ASP A 66 -8.22 9.15 8.46
C ASP A 66 -7.59 7.96 9.17
N THR A 67 -7.98 7.73 10.44
CA THR A 67 -7.45 6.64 11.29
C THR A 67 -7.69 5.24 10.75
N SER A 68 -8.58 5.09 9.77
CA SER A 68 -8.83 3.83 9.09
C SER A 68 -7.91 3.57 7.90
N SER A 69 -7.11 4.56 7.47
CA SER A 69 -6.21 4.47 6.32
C SER A 69 -4.77 4.15 6.73
N PHE A 70 -4.08 3.37 5.90
CA PHE A 70 -2.71 2.89 6.12
C PHE A 70 -1.88 2.97 4.84
N GLY A 71 -0.60 3.34 4.97
CA GLY A 71 0.35 3.43 3.85
C GLY A 71 1.67 2.71 4.15
N PHE A 72 2.13 1.92 3.19
CA PHE A 72 3.38 1.16 3.27
C PHE A 72 4.29 1.48 2.09
N ILE A 73 5.55 1.77 2.40
CA ILE A 73 6.58 2.09 1.40
C ILE A 73 7.63 0.98 1.42
N ALA A 74 7.83 0.30 0.29
CA ALA A 74 8.93 -0.66 0.15
C ALA A 74 10.23 0.05 -0.22
N LYS A 75 11.31 -0.23 0.52
CA LYS A 75 12.62 0.40 0.31
C LYS A 75 13.73 -0.64 0.16
N GLU A 76 14.65 -0.43 -0.78
CA GLU A 76 15.90 -1.20 -0.91
C GLU A 76 17.08 -0.26 -1.16
N ASN A 77 18.21 -0.43 -0.46
CA ASN A 77 19.43 0.37 -0.63
C ASN A 77 19.15 1.88 -0.67
N ASN A 78 18.31 2.33 0.26
CA ASN A 78 17.87 3.71 0.37
C ASN A 78 16.99 4.25 -0.78
N LYS A 79 16.51 3.38 -1.67
CA LYS A 79 15.58 3.74 -2.77
C LYS A 79 14.19 3.19 -2.51
N ILE A 80 13.14 3.98 -2.73
CA ILE A 80 11.77 3.48 -2.76
C ILE A 80 11.58 2.67 -4.03
N ILE A 81 11.01 1.48 -3.87
CA ILE A 81 10.85 0.52 -4.94
C ILE A 81 9.40 0.06 -5.11
N GLY A 82 8.51 0.38 -4.17
CA GLY A 82 7.10 0.05 -4.24
C GLY A 82 6.29 0.71 -3.14
N PHE A 83 4.98 0.61 -3.27
CA PHE A 83 4.01 1.25 -2.39
C PHE A 83 2.79 0.35 -2.22
N ALA A 84 2.10 0.50 -1.09
CA ALA A 84 0.79 -0.08 -0.88
C ALA A 84 -0.04 0.82 0.03
N TYR A 85 -1.35 0.82 -0.17
CA TYR A 85 -2.27 1.47 0.75
C TYR A 85 -3.50 0.61 1.03
N CYS A 86 -4.00 0.75 2.26
CA CYS A 86 -5.01 -0.12 2.83
C CYS A 86 -6.00 0.67 3.66
N TYR A 87 -7.14 0.03 3.94
CA TYR A 87 -8.18 0.55 4.82
C TYR A 87 -8.59 -0.50 5.85
N THR A 88 -8.97 -0.06 7.05
CA THR A 88 -9.71 -0.89 7.99
C THR A 88 -11.21 -0.67 7.82
N LEU A 89 -11.96 -1.77 7.83
CA LEU A 89 -13.42 -1.78 7.68
C LEU A 89 -14.04 -2.37 8.94
N LEU A 90 -14.64 -1.52 9.77
CA LEU A 90 -15.36 -1.96 10.97
C LEU A 90 -16.67 -2.66 10.57
N ARG A 91 -16.87 -3.86 11.11
CA ARG A 91 -18.08 -4.66 10.90
C ARG A 91 -19.08 -4.46 12.04
N PRO A 92 -20.39 -4.65 11.79
CA PRO A 92 -21.42 -4.58 12.84
C PRO A 92 -21.24 -5.59 13.98
N ASP A 93 -20.49 -6.69 13.77
CA ASP A 93 -20.15 -7.68 14.80
C ASP A 93 -18.95 -7.27 15.66
N GLY A 94 -18.45 -6.04 15.50
CA GLY A 94 -17.32 -5.48 16.25
C GLY A 94 -15.95 -5.92 15.75
N LYS A 95 -15.87 -6.75 14.70
CA LYS A 95 -14.61 -7.14 14.07
C LYS A 95 -14.16 -6.10 13.04
N THR A 96 -12.87 -6.06 12.78
CA THR A 96 -12.29 -5.22 11.72
C THR A 96 -11.74 -6.09 10.61
N MET A 97 -12.00 -5.73 9.35
CA MET A 97 -11.32 -6.31 8.18
C MET A 97 -10.24 -5.34 7.69
N PHE A 98 -9.20 -5.88 7.08
CA PHE A 98 -8.13 -5.10 6.45
C PHE A 98 -8.23 -5.22 4.93
N TYR A 99 -8.62 -4.15 4.26
CA TYR A 99 -8.73 -4.10 2.80
C TYR A 99 -7.43 -3.53 2.21
N LEU A 100 -6.63 -4.38 1.58
CA LEU A 100 -5.48 -3.95 0.79
C LEU A 100 -5.97 -3.51 -0.60
N HIS A 101 -6.01 -2.20 -0.81
CA HIS A 101 -6.58 -1.62 -2.03
C HIS A 101 -5.59 -1.64 -3.20
N SER A 102 -4.35 -1.21 -2.95
CA SER A 102 -3.29 -1.24 -3.97
C SER A 102 -1.98 -1.73 -3.37
N ILE A 103 -1.23 -2.48 -4.18
CA ILE A 103 0.16 -2.86 -3.93
C ILE A 103 0.90 -2.89 -5.26
N GLY A 104 1.92 -2.05 -5.38
CA GLY A 104 2.71 -1.85 -6.58
C GLY A 104 4.20 -1.96 -6.30
N MET A 105 4.95 -2.43 -7.29
CA MET A 105 6.41 -2.39 -7.31
C MET A 105 6.83 -1.77 -8.63
N LEU A 106 7.79 -0.84 -8.59
CA LEU A 106 8.39 -0.25 -9.77
C LEU A 106 8.86 -1.34 -10.76
N PRO A 107 8.73 -1.14 -12.09
CA PRO A 107 9.00 -2.17 -13.11
C PRO A 107 10.32 -2.92 -12.93
N ASN A 108 11.40 -2.22 -12.60
CA ASN A 108 12.74 -2.81 -12.43
C ASN A 108 12.89 -3.65 -11.14
N TYR A 109 11.93 -3.62 -10.24
CA TYR A 109 11.90 -4.36 -8.96
C TYR A 109 10.82 -5.45 -8.96
N GLN A 110 10.24 -5.72 -10.12
CA GLN A 110 9.30 -6.79 -10.33
C GLN A 110 10.01 -8.16 -10.42
N ASP A 111 9.29 -9.24 -10.12
CA ASP A 111 9.77 -10.64 -10.18
C ASP A 111 11.03 -10.99 -9.39
N LYS A 112 11.43 -10.13 -8.45
CA LYS A 112 12.57 -10.31 -7.53
C LYS A 112 12.16 -10.67 -6.09
N GLY A 113 10.87 -10.91 -5.87
CA GLY A 113 10.32 -11.29 -4.56
C GLY A 113 10.00 -10.14 -3.60
N TYR A 114 10.25 -8.87 -3.97
CA TYR A 114 9.92 -7.73 -3.10
C TYR A 114 8.42 -7.61 -2.82
N GLY A 115 7.56 -7.80 -3.83
CA GLY A 115 6.11 -7.77 -3.63
C GLY A 115 5.63 -8.84 -2.64
N SER A 116 6.23 -10.04 -2.66
CA SER A 116 5.94 -11.07 -1.65
C SER A 116 6.40 -10.67 -0.25
N LYS A 117 7.56 -10.01 -0.12
CA LYS A 117 8.04 -9.54 1.19
C LYS A 117 7.14 -8.44 1.74
N LEU A 118 6.77 -7.46 0.91
CA LEU A 118 5.88 -6.37 1.30
C LEU A 118 4.50 -6.90 1.71
N LEU A 119 3.88 -7.76 0.90
CA LEU A 119 2.59 -8.36 1.23
C LEU A 119 2.65 -9.21 2.50
N SER A 120 3.72 -9.99 2.68
CA SER A 120 3.90 -10.78 3.90
C SER A 120 3.96 -9.88 5.14
N PHE A 121 4.66 -8.76 5.05
CA PHE A 121 4.72 -7.78 6.13
C PHE A 121 3.33 -7.18 6.42
N ILE A 122 2.62 -6.70 5.40
CA ILE A 122 1.28 -6.09 5.54
C ILE A 122 0.30 -7.09 6.16
N LYS A 123 0.35 -8.36 5.73
CA LYS A 123 -0.48 -9.43 6.28
C LYS A 123 -0.24 -9.64 7.78
N GLU A 124 1.02 -9.76 8.21
CA GLU A 124 1.32 -9.93 9.64
C GLU A 124 0.94 -8.67 10.44
N TYR A 125 1.23 -7.47 9.92
CA TYR A 125 0.82 -6.22 10.55
C TYR A 125 -0.70 -6.13 10.74
N SER A 126 -1.50 -6.52 9.74
CA SER A 126 -2.96 -6.53 9.85
C SER A 126 -3.47 -7.42 11.00
N LYS A 127 -2.79 -8.54 11.27
CA LYS A 127 -3.11 -9.42 12.42
C LYS A 127 -2.69 -8.78 13.73
N GLU A 128 -1.52 -8.14 13.77
CA GLU A 128 -0.98 -7.47 14.97
C GLU A 128 -1.92 -6.37 15.46
N ILE A 129 -2.53 -5.61 14.55
CA ILE A 129 -3.51 -4.57 14.90
C ILE A 129 -4.93 -5.14 15.16
N GLY A 130 -5.08 -6.46 15.24
CA GLY A 130 -6.32 -7.13 15.63
C GLY A 130 -7.37 -7.28 14.52
N CYS A 131 -6.99 -7.15 13.23
CA CYS A 131 -7.94 -7.43 12.15
C CYS A 131 -8.28 -8.92 12.10
N SER A 132 -9.56 -9.21 11.86
CA SER A 132 -10.09 -10.56 11.74
C SER A 132 -9.68 -11.27 10.45
N GLU A 133 -9.50 -10.50 9.37
CA GLU A 133 -9.06 -10.98 8.06
C GLU A 133 -8.48 -9.83 7.23
N MET A 134 -7.68 -10.18 6.22
CA MET A 134 -7.22 -9.26 5.18
C MET A 134 -7.71 -9.77 3.82
N PHE A 135 -8.24 -8.88 2.99
CA PHE A 135 -8.66 -9.19 1.62
C PHE A 135 -8.18 -8.11 0.64
N LEU A 136 -8.20 -8.45 -0.64
CA LEU A 136 -7.85 -7.59 -1.76
C LEU A 136 -8.64 -8.02 -3.00
N ILE A 137 -8.66 -7.15 -4.01
CA ILE A 137 -9.30 -7.44 -5.30
C ILE A 137 -8.22 -7.38 -6.37
N THR A 138 -8.23 -8.33 -7.31
CA THR A 138 -7.31 -8.34 -8.45
C THR A 138 -7.99 -8.96 -9.68
N ASP A 139 -7.47 -8.65 -10.86
CA ASP A 139 -7.93 -9.24 -12.12
C ASP A 139 -7.27 -10.63 -12.30
N LYS A 140 -8.03 -11.62 -12.76
CA LYS A 140 -7.46 -12.92 -13.21
C LYS A 140 -6.44 -12.75 -14.34
N GLY A 141 -6.56 -11.70 -15.13
CA GLY A 141 -5.60 -11.25 -16.14
C GLY A 141 -4.27 -10.76 -15.56
N ASN A 142 -4.13 -10.66 -14.23
CA ASN A 142 -2.88 -10.38 -13.54
C ASN A 142 -2.32 -11.65 -12.86
N PRO A 143 -1.84 -12.65 -13.64
CA PRO A 143 -1.40 -13.93 -13.10
C PRO A 143 -0.23 -13.80 -12.12
N ARG A 144 0.59 -12.76 -12.28
CA ARG A 144 1.71 -12.47 -11.40
C ARG A 144 1.24 -12.08 -10.00
N ALA A 145 0.25 -11.18 -9.90
CA ALA A 145 -0.33 -10.80 -8.63
C ALA A 145 -1.04 -11.99 -7.97
N CYS A 146 -1.89 -12.71 -8.72
CA CYS A 146 -2.56 -13.93 -8.25
C CYS A 146 -1.56 -14.94 -7.66
N HIS A 147 -0.45 -15.21 -8.37
CA HIS A 147 0.58 -16.11 -7.87
C HIS A 147 1.17 -15.67 -6.52
N VAL A 148 1.44 -14.38 -6.35
CA VAL A 148 1.95 -13.82 -5.08
C VAL A 148 0.93 -14.00 -3.95
N TYR A 149 -0.35 -13.74 -4.23
CA TYR A 149 -1.43 -13.84 -3.25
C TYR A 149 -1.66 -15.29 -2.79
N GLU A 150 -1.75 -16.22 -3.74
CA GLU A 150 -1.92 -17.65 -3.47
C GLU A 150 -0.72 -18.24 -2.73
N LYS A 151 0.51 -17.89 -3.15
CA LYS A 151 1.75 -18.31 -2.49
C LYS A 151 1.78 -17.91 -1.00
N LEU A 152 1.15 -16.78 -0.66
CA LEU A 152 1.09 -16.27 0.71
C LEU A 152 -0.16 -16.71 1.48
N GLY A 153 -0.88 -17.70 0.96
CA GLY A 153 -2.03 -18.35 1.60
C GLY A 153 -3.36 -17.66 1.32
N GLY A 154 -3.40 -16.69 0.41
CA GLY A 154 -4.64 -16.14 -0.12
C GLY A 154 -5.44 -17.26 -0.79
N LYS A 155 -6.76 -17.26 -0.57
CA LYS A 155 -7.68 -18.22 -1.16
C LYS A 155 -8.69 -17.46 -1.99
N ASN A 156 -8.93 -17.97 -3.18
CA ASN A 156 -10.08 -17.57 -3.97
C ASN A 156 -11.10 -18.70 -3.89
N ASP A 157 -12.15 -18.50 -3.08
CA ASP A 157 -13.19 -19.51 -2.85
C ASP A 157 -14.19 -19.58 -4.01
N TYR A 158 -14.21 -18.58 -4.90
CA TYR A 158 -15.19 -18.45 -5.97
C TYR A 158 -14.51 -18.25 -7.32
N LYS A 159 -14.70 -19.23 -8.21
CA LYS A 159 -14.10 -19.16 -9.54
C LYS A 159 -14.52 -17.92 -10.31
N ASP A 160 -15.72 -17.38 -10.12
CA ASP A 160 -16.29 -16.32 -10.97
C ASP A 160 -16.75 -15.10 -10.15
N GLU A 161 -15.92 -14.65 -9.21
CA GLU A 161 -16.13 -13.36 -8.54
C GLU A 161 -16.17 -12.21 -9.54
N ILE A 162 -17.21 -11.36 -9.42
CA ILE A 162 -17.42 -10.17 -10.24
C ILE A 162 -17.51 -8.96 -9.31
N VAL A 163 -16.71 -7.94 -9.60
CA VAL A 163 -16.75 -6.66 -8.90
C VAL A 163 -17.48 -5.65 -9.78
N TYR A 164 -18.64 -5.18 -9.31
CA TYR A 164 -19.38 -4.10 -9.97
C TYR A 164 -18.85 -2.75 -9.50
N VAL A 165 -18.55 -1.86 -10.45
CA VAL A 165 -18.07 -0.50 -10.18
C VAL A 165 -19.05 0.49 -10.80
N TYR A 166 -19.61 1.37 -9.97
CA TYR A 166 -20.39 2.52 -10.40
C TYR A 166 -19.47 3.74 -10.35
N ASP A 167 -18.93 4.11 -11.52
CA ASP A 167 -18.01 5.25 -11.66
C ASP A 167 -18.84 6.52 -11.89
N TYR A 168 -18.89 7.40 -10.90
CA TYR A 168 -19.63 8.67 -10.97
C TYR A 168 -18.78 9.83 -11.52
N GLU A 169 -17.48 9.63 -11.75
CA GLU A 169 -16.56 10.65 -12.26
C GLU A 169 -16.37 10.52 -13.77
N LYS A 170 -16.38 9.29 -14.29
CA LYS A 170 -16.59 9.07 -15.72
C LYS A 170 -18.07 9.25 -16.01
N GLY A 171 -18.45 10.46 -16.42
CA GLY A 171 -19.83 10.76 -16.81
C GLY A 171 -20.43 9.68 -17.71
N ASP A 172 -21.74 9.47 -17.58
CA ASP A 172 -22.47 8.43 -18.31
C ASP A 172 -22.10 8.46 -19.80
N LYS A 173 -21.56 7.35 -20.31
CA LYS A 173 -21.27 7.19 -21.74
C LYS A 173 -22.54 7.17 -22.58
#